data_AF-A0A014PUF3-F1
#
_entry.id   AF-A0A014PUF3-F1
#
_cell.length_a   1.000
_cell.length_b   1.000
_cell.length_c   1.000
_cell.angle_alpha   90.00
_cell.angle_beta   90.00
_cell.angle_gamma   90.00
#
_symmetry.space_group_name_H-M   'P 1'
#
loop_
_entity.id
_entity.type
_entity.pdbx_description
1 polymer ?
#
loop_
_entity_poly.entity_id
_entity_poly.type
_entity_poly.pdbx_seq_one_letter_code
_entity_poly.pdbx_strand_id
1 'polypeptide(L)'
;MPHGPVMGQLTGDQIMKFFNPEPAICTALLLSSFCCHASGLTLGATRLIYSEGAKEATVPLSNGSEKVPYLIQSWVSDLDGKSENIPFITTPPVFKLLQNKVTAVRVVNVSDVAQPLPQDKESVWLLNVRAIPAVEKQANPARMTVSTQNIIKLIYRPKGLTAKAAGNAWSQQQVSKGSGFITVTNPTPYVVTLTRMNINGENIDKPGLVMPFATKRIETSVKNPSAISFSIIDDYGGISPKKNINL
;
A
#
# COMPACT_ATOMS: atom_id res chain seq x y z
N MET A 1 96.47 1.72 -26.67
CA MET A 1 96.79 2.77 -27.67
C MET A 1 95.72 2.74 -28.76
N PRO A 2 95.34 3.90 -29.32
CA PRO A 2 93.95 4.30 -29.55
C PRO A 2 93.47 4.09 -31.00
N HIS A 3 92.16 4.20 -31.23
CA HIS A 3 91.52 5.05 -32.25
C HIS A 3 89.98 4.89 -32.16
N GLY A 4 89.24 6.00 -32.02
CA GLY A 4 87.76 6.05 -32.11
C GLY A 4 87.25 5.80 -33.54
N PRO A 5 85.93 5.80 -33.82
CA PRO A 5 85.14 7.05 -33.81
C PRO A 5 83.63 7.00 -33.43
N VAL A 6 83.11 8.18 -33.09
CA VAL A 6 81.84 8.86 -33.52
C VAL A 6 80.44 8.34 -33.09
N MET A 7 79.89 9.06 -32.11
CA MET A 7 78.64 9.86 -32.10
C MET A 7 77.47 9.46 -33.04
N GLY A 8 76.41 8.90 -32.46
CA GLY A 8 75.04 8.92 -32.98
C GLY A 8 74.13 9.68 -32.01
N GLN A 9 73.45 10.72 -32.50
CA GLN A 9 72.50 11.55 -31.75
C GLN A 9 71.22 10.76 -31.45
N LEU A 10 70.79 10.74 -30.18
CA LEU A 10 69.46 10.28 -29.79
C LEU A 10 68.52 11.48 -29.69
N THR A 11 67.55 11.54 -30.59
CA THR A 11 66.48 12.53 -30.61
C THR A 11 65.37 12.16 -29.63
N GLY A 12 65.15 13.01 -28.63
CA GLY A 12 63.85 13.63 -28.39
C GLY A 12 62.61 12.77 -28.14
N ASP A 13 62.70 11.68 -27.37
CA ASP A 13 61.50 11.04 -26.78
C ASP A 13 61.53 11.09 -25.24
N GLN A 14 61.79 12.31 -24.74
CA GLN A 14 61.46 12.71 -23.39
C GLN A 14 60.06 13.33 -23.43
N ILE A 15 59.03 12.54 -23.12
CA ILE A 15 57.87 12.93 -22.32
C ILE A 15 57.11 11.64 -21.99
N MET A 16 56.68 11.52 -20.74
CA MET A 16 55.92 10.42 -20.15
C MET A 16 56.73 9.26 -19.53
N LYS A 17 57.57 9.61 -18.57
CA LYS A 17 57.42 8.94 -17.26
C LYS A 17 56.20 9.55 -16.58
N PHE A 18 55.27 8.73 -16.12
CA PHE A 18 54.90 8.62 -14.70
C PHE A 18 53.56 7.87 -14.53
N PHE A 19 53.58 6.97 -13.54
CA PHE A 19 52.45 6.25 -12.93
C PHE A 19 51.87 5.04 -13.67
N ASN A 20 52.44 3.87 -13.36
CA ASN A 20 51.65 2.69 -13.06
C ASN A 20 52.25 2.00 -11.83
N PRO A 21 51.46 1.78 -10.77
CA PRO A 21 51.25 0.43 -10.28
C PRO A 21 49.74 0.14 -10.06
N GLU A 22 49.22 -0.84 -10.82
CA GLU A 22 48.57 -2.11 -10.41
C GLU A 22 47.93 -2.21 -8.99
N PRO A 23 46.92 -3.10 -8.83
CA PRO A 23 45.55 -2.77 -8.46
C PRO A 23 45.15 -3.42 -7.11
N ALA A 24 43.85 -3.54 -6.81
CA ALA A 24 43.28 -4.51 -5.85
C ALA A 24 42.97 -4.11 -4.40
N ILE A 25 42.70 -2.83 -4.07
CA ILE A 25 42.17 -2.48 -2.73
C ILE A 25 40.75 -1.86 -2.76
N CYS A 26 40.27 -1.34 -3.90
CA CYS A 26 38.98 -0.62 -3.92
C CYS A 26 37.74 -1.49 -4.19
N THR A 27 37.88 -2.76 -4.57
CA THR A 27 36.74 -3.59 -5.01
C THR A 27 36.05 -4.38 -3.87
N ALA A 28 36.47 -4.23 -2.62
CA ALA A 28 35.86 -4.94 -1.48
C ALA A 28 34.76 -4.13 -0.75
N LEU A 29 34.53 -2.86 -1.09
CA LEU A 29 33.62 -1.98 -0.34
C LEU A 29 32.23 -1.74 -0.97
N LEU A 30 31.88 -2.42 -2.07
CA LEU A 30 30.65 -2.16 -2.84
C LEU A 30 29.53 -3.21 -2.68
N LEU A 31 29.67 -4.16 -1.75
CA LEU A 31 28.64 -5.20 -1.51
C LEU A 31 27.88 -5.10 -0.18
N SER A 32 28.00 -4.01 0.58
CA SER A 32 27.09 -3.73 1.69
C SER A 32 25.84 -3.01 1.20
N SER A 33 25.05 -3.70 0.37
CA SER A 33 23.63 -3.39 0.27
C SER A 33 23.03 -3.68 1.65
N PHE A 34 22.88 -2.64 2.47
CA PHE A 34 22.02 -2.70 3.65
C PHE A 34 20.62 -3.01 3.15
N CYS A 35 20.28 -4.30 3.08
CA CYS A 35 18.91 -4.72 3.03
C CYS A 35 18.31 -4.28 4.36
N CYS A 36 17.72 -3.08 4.36
CA CYS A 36 16.83 -2.65 5.41
C CYS A 36 15.66 -3.63 5.40
N HIS A 37 15.81 -4.73 6.14
CA HIS A 37 14.69 -5.56 6.51
C HIS A 37 13.85 -4.67 7.40
N ALA A 38 12.74 -4.17 6.84
CA ALA A 38 11.68 -3.57 7.63
C ALA A 38 11.15 -4.67 8.56
N SER A 39 11.79 -4.78 9.72
CA SER A 39 11.50 -5.76 10.74
C SER A 39 10.24 -5.28 11.47
N GLY A 40 9.12 -5.97 11.28
CA GLY A 40 7.84 -5.53 11.81
C GLY A 40 6.66 -6.39 11.39
N LEU A 41 5.47 -5.91 11.70
CA LEU A 41 4.21 -6.57 11.36
C LEU A 41 3.81 -6.26 9.91
N THR A 42 3.56 -7.28 9.10
CA THR A 42 3.09 -7.12 7.71
C THR A 42 1.77 -7.86 7.50
N LEU A 43 0.78 -7.16 6.93
CA LEU A 43 -0.43 -7.80 6.37
C LEU A 43 -0.16 -8.17 4.91
N GLY A 44 -0.53 -9.37 4.50
CA GLY A 44 -0.35 -9.81 3.12
C GLY A 44 -1.35 -9.26 2.10
N ALA A 45 -2.20 -8.31 2.50
CA ALA A 45 -3.13 -7.64 1.59
C ALA A 45 -3.40 -6.19 2.05
N THR A 46 -3.69 -5.31 1.08
CA THR A 46 -4.08 -3.91 1.33
C THR A 46 -5.60 -3.70 1.38
N ARG A 47 -6.35 -4.77 1.10
CA ARG A 47 -7.81 -4.88 1.19
C ARG A 47 -8.21 -6.36 1.26
N LEU A 48 -9.38 -6.62 1.81
CA LEU A 48 -9.94 -7.95 1.94
C LEU A 48 -11.32 -7.97 1.27
N ILE A 49 -11.52 -8.87 0.30
CA ILE A 49 -12.82 -9.09 -0.34
C ILE A 49 -13.52 -10.27 0.36
N TYR A 50 -14.69 -10.02 0.93
CA TYR A 50 -15.58 -11.06 1.43
C TYR A 50 -16.65 -11.36 0.39
N SER A 51 -16.55 -12.52 -0.26
CA SER A 51 -17.55 -12.93 -1.25
C SER A 51 -18.79 -13.51 -0.58
N GLU A 52 -19.97 -13.16 -1.05
CA GLU A 52 -21.21 -13.73 -0.53
C GLU A 52 -21.25 -15.26 -0.69
N GLY A 53 -21.66 -15.94 0.39
CA GLY A 53 -21.70 -17.40 0.46
C GLY A 53 -20.35 -18.03 0.84
N ALA A 54 -19.26 -17.25 0.92
CA ALA A 54 -18.04 -17.73 1.56
C ALA A 54 -18.29 -17.91 3.06
N LYS A 55 -17.63 -18.90 3.68
CA LYS A 55 -17.67 -19.07 5.15
C LYS A 55 -16.88 -17.96 5.84
N GLU A 56 -15.74 -17.61 5.28
CA GLU A 56 -14.82 -16.63 5.81
C GLU A 56 -13.96 -16.01 4.71
N ALA A 57 -13.38 -14.85 5.01
CA ALA A 57 -12.30 -14.25 4.24
C ALA A 57 -11.06 -14.12 5.12
N THR A 58 -9.87 -14.37 4.58
CA THR A 58 -8.65 -14.46 5.39
C THR A 58 -7.58 -13.48 4.91
N VAL A 59 -6.89 -12.83 5.85
CA VAL A 59 -5.67 -12.08 5.58
C VAL A 59 -4.49 -12.65 6.37
N PRO A 60 -3.38 -13.02 5.71
CA PRO A 60 -2.18 -13.46 6.40
C PRO A 60 -1.49 -12.27 7.08
N LEU A 61 -0.93 -12.55 8.25
CA LEU A 61 -0.25 -11.62 9.12
C LEU A 61 1.10 -12.22 9.52
N SER A 62 2.20 -11.56 9.16
CA SER A 62 3.54 -11.98 9.51
C SER A 62 4.18 -11.04 10.52
N ASN A 63 4.93 -11.61 11.46
CA ASN A 63 5.85 -10.89 12.31
C ASN A 63 7.27 -11.12 11.80
N GLY A 64 7.84 -10.14 11.10
CA GLY A 64 9.24 -10.16 10.65
C GLY A 64 10.24 -9.69 11.71
N SER A 65 9.80 -9.50 12.97
CA SER A 65 10.71 -9.23 14.08
C SER A 65 11.42 -10.49 14.54
N GLU A 66 12.74 -10.40 14.65
CA GLU A 66 13.58 -11.48 15.18
C GLU A 66 13.45 -11.62 16.70
N LYS A 67 13.07 -10.54 17.40
CA LYS A 67 13.17 -10.46 18.87
C LYS A 67 11.85 -10.13 19.55
N VAL A 68 10.95 -9.40 18.90
CA VAL A 68 9.75 -8.85 19.55
C VAL A 68 8.52 -9.70 19.17
N PRO A 69 7.88 -10.39 20.13
CA PRO A 69 6.57 -10.95 19.90
C PRO A 69 5.51 -9.84 20.07
N TYR A 70 4.39 -9.98 19.37
CA TYR A 70 3.28 -9.03 19.44
C TYR A 70 2.03 -9.67 20.03
N LEU A 71 1.31 -8.91 20.84
CA LEU A 71 -0.11 -9.16 21.08
C LEU A 71 -0.88 -8.49 19.95
N ILE A 72 -1.61 -9.29 19.17
CA ILE A 72 -2.42 -8.84 18.06
C ILE A 72 -3.85 -8.69 18.55
N GLN A 73 -4.47 -7.55 18.23
CA GLN A 73 -5.91 -7.34 18.35
C GLN A 73 -6.47 -7.08 16.95
N SER A 74 -7.57 -7.72 16.60
CA SER A 74 -8.24 -7.50 15.32
C SER A 74 -9.73 -7.32 15.51
N TRP A 75 -10.33 -6.41 14.75
CA TRP A 75 -11.76 -6.15 14.76
C TRP A 75 -12.19 -5.47 13.45
N VAL A 76 -13.50 -5.44 13.18
CA VAL A 76 -14.07 -4.71 12.05
C VAL A 76 -14.76 -3.45 12.57
N SER A 77 -14.62 -2.34 11.85
CA SER A 77 -15.31 -1.08 12.11
C SER A 77 -15.99 -0.55 10.85
N ASP A 78 -16.90 0.40 11.00
CA ASP A 78 -17.36 1.24 9.90
C ASP A 78 -16.25 2.17 9.39
N LEU A 79 -16.58 3.01 8.41
CA LEU A 79 -15.66 3.98 7.81
C LEU A 79 -15.28 5.14 8.75
N ASP A 80 -16.07 5.38 9.80
CA ASP A 80 -15.80 6.39 10.84
C ASP A 80 -15.00 5.81 12.01
N GLY A 81 -14.70 4.50 11.98
CA GLY A 81 -13.94 3.80 13.01
C GLY A 81 -14.76 3.25 14.16
N LYS A 82 -16.10 3.29 14.09
CA LYS A 82 -16.99 2.72 15.11
C LYS A 82 -17.20 1.23 14.87
N SER A 83 -17.23 0.45 15.94
CA SER A 83 -17.36 -1.02 15.90
C SER A 83 -18.75 -1.51 16.31
N GLU A 84 -19.76 -0.64 16.28
CA GLU A 84 -21.13 -0.96 16.64
C GLU A 84 -21.92 -1.44 15.42
N ASN A 85 -22.83 -2.40 15.61
CA ASN A 85 -23.72 -2.93 14.56
C ASN A 85 -22.99 -3.40 13.29
N ILE A 86 -21.78 -3.95 13.45
CA ILE A 86 -20.98 -4.45 12.35
C ILE A 86 -21.33 -5.92 12.07
N PRO A 87 -21.72 -6.30 10.84
CA PRO A 87 -22.12 -7.68 10.51
C PRO A 87 -20.92 -8.63 10.31
N PHE A 88 -19.75 -8.28 10.84
CA PHE A 88 -18.52 -9.05 10.68
C PHE A 88 -17.75 -9.13 11.99
N ILE A 89 -17.22 -10.32 12.26
CA ILE A 89 -16.31 -10.56 13.38
C ILE A 89 -14.97 -11.10 12.89
N THR A 90 -13.92 -10.87 13.67
CA THR A 90 -12.59 -11.40 13.41
C THR A 90 -12.32 -12.64 14.27
N THR A 91 -11.55 -13.58 13.74
CA THR A 91 -11.11 -14.76 14.49
C THR A 91 -9.64 -15.08 14.18
N PRO A 92 -8.78 -15.19 15.21
CA PRO A 92 -9.02 -14.81 16.61
C PRO A 92 -9.05 -13.28 16.79
N PRO A 93 -9.90 -12.74 17.69
CA PRO A 93 -9.94 -11.29 17.95
C PRO A 93 -8.71 -10.81 18.71
N VAL A 94 -8.11 -11.65 19.55
CA VAL A 94 -6.87 -11.35 20.28
C VAL A 94 -5.98 -12.60 20.33
N PHE A 95 -4.70 -12.45 20.01
CA PHE A 95 -3.75 -13.57 20.06
C PHE A 95 -2.30 -13.09 20.15
N LYS A 96 -1.41 -13.95 20.67
CA LYS A 96 0.04 -13.71 20.65
C LYS A 96 0.63 -14.21 19.34
N LEU A 97 1.35 -13.34 18.63
CA LEU A 97 2.14 -13.66 17.44
C LEU A 97 3.62 -13.63 17.79
N LEU A 98 4.26 -14.80 17.76
CA LEU A 98 5.69 -14.92 18.05
C LEU A 98 6.55 -14.35 16.92
N GLN A 99 7.84 -14.18 17.21
CA GLN A 99 8.88 -13.76 16.28
C GLN A 99 8.95 -14.70 15.07
N ASN A 100 9.14 -14.13 13.88
CA ASN A 100 9.27 -14.88 12.63
C ASN A 100 8.11 -15.87 12.36
N LYS A 101 6.92 -15.60 12.91
CA LYS A 101 5.72 -16.42 12.68
C LYS A 101 4.75 -15.72 11.75
N VAL A 102 4.00 -16.56 11.05
CA VAL A 102 2.87 -16.17 10.19
C VAL A 102 1.62 -16.81 10.76
N THR A 103 0.58 -16.01 10.92
CA THR A 103 -0.77 -16.42 11.31
C THR A 103 -1.77 -15.77 10.37
N ALA A 104 -3.02 -16.19 10.40
CA ALA A 104 -4.10 -15.59 9.61
C ALA A 104 -5.14 -14.95 10.54
N VAL A 105 -5.61 -13.76 10.16
CA VAL A 105 -6.84 -13.17 10.70
C VAL A 105 -7.97 -13.54 9.75
N ARG A 106 -8.98 -14.24 10.29
CA ARG A 106 -10.20 -14.59 9.57
C ARG A 106 -11.28 -13.57 9.86
N VAL A 107 -12.06 -13.22 8.85
CA VAL A 107 -13.27 -12.42 8.97
C VAL A 107 -14.45 -13.31 8.62
N VAL A 108 -15.44 -13.34 9.50
CA VAL A 108 -16.66 -14.15 9.38
C VAL A 108 -17.86 -13.21 9.36
N ASN A 109 -18.79 -13.48 8.44
CA ASN A 109 -20.05 -12.75 8.36
C ASN A 109 -21.04 -13.32 9.41
N VAL A 110 -21.63 -12.43 10.19
CA VAL A 110 -22.66 -12.73 11.21
C VAL A 110 -23.95 -11.93 10.96
N SER A 111 -24.14 -11.44 9.73
CA SER A 111 -25.31 -10.64 9.30
C SER A 111 -26.64 -11.34 9.53
N ASP A 112 -26.71 -12.68 9.47
CA ASP A 112 -27.92 -13.45 9.81
C ASP A 112 -28.44 -13.15 11.23
N VAL A 113 -27.56 -12.65 12.11
CA VAL A 113 -27.86 -12.28 13.50
C VAL A 113 -27.96 -10.76 13.70
N ALA A 114 -27.45 -9.96 12.76
CA ALA A 114 -27.35 -8.50 12.89
C ALA A 114 -28.31 -7.75 11.95
N GLN A 115 -28.06 -7.78 10.64
CA GLN A 115 -28.83 -7.11 9.61
C GLN A 115 -28.47 -7.69 8.23
N PRO A 116 -29.44 -7.98 7.34
CA PRO A 116 -29.14 -8.50 6.01
C PRO A 116 -28.30 -7.53 5.19
N LEU A 117 -27.31 -8.07 4.47
CA LEU A 117 -26.42 -7.29 3.60
C LEU A 117 -27.06 -7.01 2.23
N PRO A 118 -26.76 -5.85 1.60
CA PRO A 118 -27.24 -5.54 0.25
C PRO A 118 -26.84 -6.62 -0.75
N GLN A 119 -27.75 -6.98 -1.65
CA GLN A 119 -27.57 -8.09 -2.61
C GLN A 119 -27.19 -7.61 -4.02
N ASP A 120 -27.27 -6.30 -4.26
CA ASP A 120 -27.16 -5.66 -5.57
C ASP A 120 -25.90 -4.80 -5.70
N LYS A 121 -25.19 -4.54 -4.60
CA LYS A 121 -24.01 -3.67 -4.56
C LYS A 121 -23.04 -4.05 -3.45
N GLU A 122 -21.79 -3.66 -3.65
CA GLU A 122 -20.76 -3.81 -2.64
C GLU A 122 -21.03 -2.94 -1.40
N SER A 123 -20.57 -3.42 -0.26
CA SER A 123 -20.56 -2.68 1.00
C SER A 123 -19.15 -2.69 1.59
N VAL A 124 -18.76 -1.64 2.30
CA VAL A 124 -17.38 -1.47 2.78
C VAL A 124 -17.31 -1.16 4.27
N TRP A 125 -16.33 -1.78 4.91
CA TRP A 125 -15.91 -1.61 6.30
C TRP A 125 -14.39 -1.51 6.37
N LEU A 126 -13.86 -1.37 7.57
CA LEU A 126 -12.43 -1.38 7.85
C LEU A 126 -12.08 -2.59 8.72
N LEU A 127 -11.14 -3.41 8.25
CA LEU A 127 -10.47 -4.41 9.08
C LEU A 127 -9.29 -3.74 9.78
N ASN A 128 -9.34 -3.71 11.10
CA ASN A 128 -8.32 -3.17 11.96
C ASN A 128 -7.47 -4.31 12.52
N VAL A 129 -6.15 -4.18 12.44
CA VAL A 129 -5.18 -5.11 13.04
C VAL A 129 -4.14 -4.30 13.79
N ARG A 130 -4.24 -4.30 15.12
CA ARG A 130 -3.33 -3.61 16.03
C ARG A 130 -2.31 -4.58 16.60
N ALA A 131 -1.03 -4.22 16.49
CA ALA A 131 0.08 -4.93 17.10
C ALA A 131 0.63 -4.15 18.29
N ILE A 132 0.58 -4.78 19.45
CA ILE A 132 1.12 -4.26 20.71
C ILE A 132 2.38 -5.10 21.02
N PRO A 133 3.58 -4.51 20.99
CA PRO A 133 4.80 -5.26 21.29
C PRO A 133 4.79 -5.73 22.75
N ALA A 134 5.25 -6.95 22.98
CA ALA A 134 5.44 -7.44 24.35
C ALA A 134 6.53 -6.64 25.06
N VAL A 135 6.32 -6.35 26.34
CA VAL A 135 7.28 -5.64 27.18
C VAL A 135 7.98 -6.61 28.12
N GLU A 136 9.30 -6.47 28.27
CA GLU A 136 10.05 -7.23 29.27
C GLU A 136 9.73 -6.70 30.68
N LYS A 137 9.61 -7.64 31.65
CA LYS A 137 9.26 -7.36 33.05
C LYS A 137 10.32 -6.52 33.78
N GLN A 138 11.59 -6.58 33.37
CA GLN A 138 12.71 -5.86 34.00
C GLN A 138 13.20 -4.65 33.21
N ALA A 139 12.45 -4.19 32.21
CA ALA A 139 12.97 -3.11 31.39
C ALA A 139 12.80 -1.72 32.03
N ASN A 140 13.67 -0.81 31.61
CA ASN A 140 13.83 0.55 32.12
C ASN A 140 12.47 1.28 32.28
N PRO A 141 12.21 1.96 33.41
CA PRO A 141 11.00 2.77 33.62
C PRO A 141 10.86 3.93 32.62
N ALA A 142 11.97 4.44 32.08
CA ALA A 142 11.96 5.46 31.03
C ALA A 142 11.98 4.79 29.64
N ARG A 143 10.85 4.21 29.21
CA ARG A 143 10.71 3.62 27.87
C ARG A 143 9.49 4.14 27.13
N MET A 144 9.65 4.32 25.81
CA MET A 144 8.54 4.59 24.89
C MET A 144 8.19 3.32 24.13
N THR A 145 6.92 2.93 24.16
CA THR A 145 6.44 1.77 23.40
C THR A 145 5.56 2.26 22.26
N VAL A 146 5.88 1.87 21.03
CA VAL A 146 5.09 2.21 19.84
C VAL A 146 4.27 0.99 19.45
N SER A 147 2.95 1.14 19.43
CA SER A 147 2.03 0.17 18.83
C SER A 147 1.68 0.60 17.41
N THR A 148 1.52 -0.36 16.52
CA THR A 148 1.14 -0.09 15.12
C THR A 148 -0.25 -0.64 14.85
N GLN A 149 -1.04 0.08 14.07
CA GLN A 149 -2.36 -0.36 13.64
C GLN A 149 -2.45 -0.30 12.12
N ASN A 150 -2.64 -1.45 11.50
CA ASN A 150 -2.96 -1.54 10.09
C ASN A 150 -4.47 -1.49 9.94
N ILE A 151 -4.94 -0.63 9.04
CA ILE A 151 -6.36 -0.46 8.73
C ILE A 151 -6.52 -0.67 7.23
N ILE A 152 -7.20 -1.75 6.84
CA ILE A 152 -7.45 -2.08 5.43
C ILE A 152 -8.94 -2.16 5.16
N LYS A 153 -9.35 -1.95 3.91
CA LYS A 153 -10.76 -2.06 3.52
C LYS A 153 -11.21 -3.51 3.54
N LEU A 154 -12.35 -3.78 4.16
CA LEU A 154 -13.12 -5.01 4.04
C LEU A 154 -14.31 -4.73 3.11
N ILE A 155 -14.34 -5.36 1.94
CA ILE A 155 -15.40 -5.15 0.95
C ILE A 155 -16.23 -6.42 0.84
N TYR A 156 -17.51 -6.33 1.19
CA TYR A 156 -18.48 -7.38 0.92
C TYR A 156 -18.94 -7.31 -0.54
N ARG A 157 -18.87 -8.44 -1.24
CA ARG A 157 -19.27 -8.56 -2.64
C ARG A 157 -20.41 -9.57 -2.79
N PRO A 158 -21.63 -9.11 -3.14
CA PRO A 158 -22.75 -9.99 -3.46
C PRO A 158 -22.47 -10.92 -4.64
N LYS A 159 -23.23 -12.03 -4.70
CA LYS A 159 -23.24 -12.94 -5.84
C LYS A 159 -23.65 -12.19 -7.11
N GLY A 160 -23.02 -12.53 -8.22
CA GLY A 160 -23.25 -11.89 -9.52
C GLY A 160 -22.32 -10.71 -9.81
N LEU A 161 -21.71 -10.10 -8.79
CA LEU A 161 -20.64 -9.11 -8.99
C LEU A 161 -19.29 -9.81 -9.15
N THR A 162 -18.57 -9.52 -10.23
CA THR A 162 -17.27 -10.16 -10.53
C THR A 162 -16.08 -9.24 -10.25
N ALA A 163 -14.93 -9.84 -9.89
CA ALA A 163 -13.66 -9.11 -9.74
C ALA A 163 -13.20 -8.42 -11.03
N LYS A 164 -13.46 -9.05 -12.19
CA LYS A 164 -13.13 -8.47 -13.51
C LYS A 164 -13.91 -7.18 -13.76
N ALA A 165 -15.19 -7.14 -13.42
CA ALA A 165 -15.99 -5.92 -13.57
C ALA A 165 -15.62 -4.86 -12.52
N ALA A 166 -15.30 -5.26 -11.28
CA ALA A 166 -14.76 -4.36 -10.26
C ALA A 166 -13.48 -3.66 -10.74
N GLY A 167 -12.50 -4.43 -11.25
CA GLY A 167 -11.25 -3.91 -11.79
C GLY A 167 -11.41 -3.00 -13.02
N ASN A 168 -12.56 -3.08 -13.70
CA ASN A 168 -12.90 -2.23 -14.86
C ASN A 168 -13.85 -1.07 -14.52
N ALA A 169 -14.29 -0.92 -13.27
CA ALA A 169 -15.24 0.13 -12.87
C ALA A 169 -14.72 1.56 -13.09
N TRP A 170 -13.39 1.73 -13.20
CA TRP A 170 -12.74 3.03 -13.47
C TRP A 170 -13.24 3.67 -14.76
N SER A 171 -13.52 2.88 -15.80
CA SER A 171 -13.89 3.39 -17.13
C SER A 171 -15.28 4.01 -17.14
N GLN A 172 -16.13 3.67 -16.17
CA GLN A 172 -17.53 4.12 -16.09
C GLN A 172 -17.73 5.34 -15.19
N GLN A 173 -16.71 5.74 -14.43
CA GLN A 173 -16.80 6.88 -13.49
C GLN A 173 -17.04 8.19 -14.24
N GLN A 174 -18.02 8.98 -13.81
CA GLN A 174 -18.37 10.25 -14.44
C GLN A 174 -17.83 11.40 -13.60
N VAL A 175 -17.39 12.48 -14.23
CA VAL A 175 -16.89 13.66 -13.53
C VAL A 175 -17.63 14.89 -14.01
N SER A 176 -17.97 15.77 -13.09
CA SER A 176 -18.48 17.12 -13.37
C SER A 176 -17.74 18.15 -12.53
N LYS A 177 -17.77 19.42 -12.94
CA LYS A 177 -17.14 20.53 -12.23
C LYS A 177 -18.16 21.47 -11.60
N GLY A 178 -17.78 22.07 -10.50
CA GLY A 178 -18.45 23.23 -9.91
C GLY A 178 -17.43 24.29 -9.51
N SER A 179 -17.89 25.37 -8.88
CA SER A 179 -17.00 26.43 -8.40
C SER A 179 -16.20 25.94 -7.18
N GLY A 180 -14.90 25.66 -7.36
CA GLY A 180 -13.98 25.23 -6.30
C GLY A 180 -14.01 23.73 -5.97
N PHE A 181 -14.69 22.92 -6.78
CA PHE A 181 -14.77 21.47 -6.57
C PHE A 181 -15.00 20.72 -7.88
N ILE A 182 -14.69 19.43 -7.88
CA ILE A 182 -15.23 18.48 -8.84
C ILE A 182 -16.13 17.47 -8.13
N THR A 183 -17.01 16.82 -8.87
CA THR A 183 -17.71 15.63 -8.38
C THR A 183 -17.33 14.42 -9.20
N VAL A 184 -17.16 13.28 -8.53
CA VAL A 184 -16.97 11.97 -9.17
C VAL A 184 -18.18 11.13 -8.85
N THR A 185 -18.92 10.75 -9.89
CA THR A 185 -20.11 9.89 -9.78
C THR A 185 -19.75 8.47 -10.19
N ASN A 186 -20.07 7.52 -9.31
CA ASN A 186 -19.88 6.10 -9.53
C ASN A 186 -21.21 5.45 -9.90
N PRO A 187 -21.48 5.20 -11.19
CA PRO A 187 -22.73 4.56 -11.62
C PRO A 187 -22.71 3.03 -11.45
N THR A 188 -21.65 2.45 -10.88
CA THR A 188 -21.44 1.00 -10.81
C THR A 188 -21.81 0.44 -9.43
N PRO A 189 -22.09 -0.87 -9.30
CA PRO A 189 -22.34 -1.52 -8.01
C PRO A 189 -21.06 -1.75 -7.17
N TYR A 190 -19.90 -1.24 -7.60
CA TYR A 190 -18.59 -1.48 -6.98
C TYR A 190 -18.10 -0.30 -6.15
N VAL A 191 -17.38 -0.56 -5.05
CA VAL A 191 -16.68 0.45 -4.27
C VAL A 191 -15.43 0.88 -5.03
N VAL A 192 -15.36 2.16 -5.41
CA VAL A 192 -14.23 2.70 -6.18
C VAL A 192 -13.28 3.44 -5.25
N THR A 193 -12.01 3.03 -5.23
CA THR A 193 -10.95 3.78 -4.52
C THR A 193 -10.14 4.57 -5.53
N LEU A 194 -10.31 5.88 -5.54
CA LEU A 194 -9.56 6.78 -6.42
C LEU A 194 -8.10 6.88 -5.96
N THR A 195 -7.18 6.96 -6.92
CA THR A 195 -5.76 7.20 -6.70
C THR A 195 -5.16 7.93 -7.89
N ARG A 196 -3.95 8.49 -7.73
CA ARG A 196 -3.24 9.26 -8.78
C ARG A 196 -4.14 10.31 -9.44
N MET A 197 -4.96 10.98 -8.62
CA MET A 197 -5.87 12.00 -9.12
C MET A 197 -5.08 13.28 -9.40
N ASN A 198 -5.36 13.88 -10.55
CA ASN A 198 -4.76 15.12 -10.99
C ASN A 198 -5.83 16.01 -11.62
N ILE A 199 -5.80 17.30 -11.30
CA ILE A 199 -6.70 18.34 -11.85
C ILE A 199 -5.81 19.45 -12.40
N ASN A 200 -5.81 19.66 -13.71
CA ASN A 200 -5.00 20.68 -14.40
C ASN A 200 -3.50 20.67 -14.03
N GLY A 201 -2.92 19.48 -13.78
CA GLY A 201 -1.52 19.34 -13.36
C GLY A 201 -1.32 19.32 -11.85
N GLU A 202 -2.31 19.71 -11.04
CA GLU A 202 -2.25 19.65 -9.58
C GLU A 202 -2.67 18.27 -9.06
N ASN A 203 -1.82 17.66 -8.23
CA ASN A 203 -2.12 16.36 -7.62
C ASN A 203 -3.09 16.52 -6.44
N ILE A 204 -4.13 15.69 -6.42
CA ILE A 204 -5.05 15.60 -5.31
C ILE A 204 -4.63 14.43 -4.43
N ASP A 205 -4.15 14.74 -3.25
CA ASP A 205 -3.79 13.75 -2.26
C ASP A 205 -5.04 13.10 -1.67
N LYS A 206 -5.00 11.76 -1.55
CA LYS A 206 -6.06 10.95 -0.93
C LYS A 206 -7.48 11.30 -1.43
N PRO A 207 -7.77 11.20 -2.75
CA PRO A 207 -9.08 11.51 -3.32
C PRO A 207 -10.19 10.60 -2.74
N GLY A 208 -9.80 9.46 -2.17
CA GLY A 208 -10.62 8.64 -1.30
C GLY A 208 -11.52 7.67 -2.05
N LEU A 209 -12.55 7.18 -1.36
CA LEU A 209 -13.49 6.20 -1.90
C LEU A 209 -14.77 6.87 -2.45
N VAL A 210 -15.38 6.26 -3.46
CA VAL A 210 -16.71 6.59 -3.99
C VAL A 210 -17.57 5.33 -3.87
N MET A 211 -18.66 5.42 -3.10
CA MET A 211 -19.57 4.30 -2.87
C MET A 211 -20.32 3.91 -4.15
N PRO A 212 -20.84 2.67 -4.24
CA PRO A 212 -21.72 2.27 -5.34
C PRO A 212 -22.91 3.22 -5.50
N PHE A 213 -23.22 3.58 -6.75
CA PHE A 213 -24.34 4.46 -7.10
C PHE A 213 -24.33 5.83 -6.37
N ALA A 214 -23.15 6.29 -5.96
CA ALA A 214 -23.00 7.53 -5.21
C ALA A 214 -22.12 8.54 -5.95
N THR A 215 -22.26 9.80 -5.54
CA THR A 215 -21.42 10.90 -5.99
C THR A 215 -20.57 11.39 -4.83
N LYS A 216 -19.28 11.57 -5.10
CA LYS A 216 -18.34 12.17 -4.16
C LYS A 216 -17.92 13.55 -4.64
N ARG A 217 -17.98 14.52 -3.73
CA ARG A 217 -17.40 15.84 -3.91
C ARG A 217 -15.93 15.84 -3.49
N ILE A 218 -15.09 16.50 -4.30
CA ILE A 218 -13.66 16.68 -4.05
C ILE A 218 -13.38 18.18 -4.19
N GLU A 219 -13.07 18.84 -3.08
CA GLU A 219 -12.67 20.24 -3.08
C GLU A 219 -11.31 20.41 -3.78
N THR A 220 -11.12 21.52 -4.47
CA THR A 220 -9.86 21.85 -5.14
C THR A 220 -9.61 23.36 -5.17
N SER A 221 -8.35 23.75 -5.02
CA SER A 221 -7.85 25.11 -5.25
C SER A 221 -7.88 25.53 -6.71
N VAL A 222 -8.03 24.58 -7.65
CA VAL A 222 -8.03 24.86 -9.09
C VAL A 222 -9.28 25.66 -9.46
N LYS A 223 -9.08 26.93 -9.85
CA LYS A 223 -10.16 27.88 -10.17
C LYS A 223 -11.03 27.48 -11.36
N ASN A 224 -10.53 26.64 -12.29
CA ASN A 224 -11.26 26.17 -13.46
C ASN A 224 -10.84 24.72 -13.82
N PRO A 225 -11.39 23.69 -13.13
CA PRO A 225 -11.08 22.30 -13.42
C PRO A 225 -11.51 21.95 -14.85
N SER A 226 -10.58 21.56 -15.73
CA SER A 226 -10.88 21.23 -17.13
C SER A 226 -10.24 19.92 -17.57
N ALA A 227 -8.99 19.67 -17.19
CA ALA A 227 -8.28 18.42 -17.46
C ALA A 227 -8.15 17.60 -16.18
N ILE A 228 -8.96 16.55 -16.05
CA ILE A 228 -8.97 15.66 -14.89
C ILE A 228 -8.43 14.30 -15.29
N SER A 229 -7.65 13.70 -14.41
CA SER A 229 -7.29 12.31 -14.55
C SER A 229 -7.19 11.59 -13.22
N PHE A 230 -7.42 10.28 -13.23
CA PHE A 230 -7.28 9.41 -12.07
C PHE A 230 -7.12 7.95 -12.49
N SER A 231 -6.64 7.13 -11.57
CA SER A 231 -6.76 5.67 -11.61
C SER A 231 -7.59 5.20 -10.43
N ILE A 232 -7.96 3.93 -10.41
CA ILE A 232 -8.51 3.27 -9.23
C ILE A 232 -7.54 2.21 -8.73
N ILE A 233 -7.72 1.79 -7.48
CA ILE A 233 -7.02 0.64 -6.93
C ILE A 233 -7.94 -0.58 -7.00
N ASP A 234 -7.49 -1.66 -7.64
CA ASP A 234 -8.23 -2.92 -7.83
C ASP A 234 -8.21 -3.83 -6.57
N ASP A 235 -8.83 -5.01 -6.67
CA ASP A 235 -8.95 -6.00 -5.58
C ASP A 235 -7.62 -6.52 -5.03
N TYR A 236 -6.56 -6.48 -5.84
CA TYR A 236 -5.22 -6.96 -5.49
C TYR A 236 -4.29 -5.84 -5.02
N GLY A 237 -4.79 -4.61 -4.96
CA GLY A 237 -3.96 -3.43 -4.66
C GLY A 237 -3.23 -2.87 -5.89
N GLY A 238 -3.49 -3.41 -7.08
CA GLY A 238 -2.98 -2.92 -8.35
C GLY A 238 -3.64 -1.60 -8.75
N ILE A 239 -3.02 -0.88 -9.68
CA ILE A 239 -3.50 0.41 -10.17
C ILE A 239 -4.05 0.23 -11.58
N SER A 240 -5.29 0.65 -11.78
CA SER A 240 -5.94 0.59 -13.09
C SER A 240 -5.26 1.50 -14.12
N PRO A 241 -5.55 1.32 -15.42
CA PRO A 241 -5.25 2.33 -16.42
C PRO A 241 -5.77 3.71 -15.99
N LYS A 242 -5.06 4.75 -16.46
CA LYS A 242 -5.39 6.14 -16.20
C LYS A 242 -6.60 6.54 -17.03
N LYS A 243 -7.66 7.04 -16.37
CA LYS A 243 -8.76 7.73 -17.04
C LYS A 243 -8.41 9.20 -17.21
N ASN A 244 -8.61 9.74 -18.41
CA ASN A 244 -8.50 11.16 -18.69
C ASN A 244 -9.88 11.70 -19.07
N ILE A 245 -10.23 12.88 -18.56
CA ILE A 245 -11.51 13.54 -18.76
C ILE A 245 -11.24 15.01 -19.02
N ASN A 246 -11.81 15.53 -20.10
CA ASN A 246 -11.83 16.96 -20.40
C ASN A 246 -13.26 17.48 -20.21
N LEU A 247 -13.44 18.50 -19.36
CA LEU A 247 -14.72 19.10 -18.98
C LEU A 247 -14.97 20.49 -19.57
#